data_AF-A0A6V8LET4-F1
#
_entry.id   AF-A0A6V8LET4-F1
#
_cell.length_a   1.000
_cell.length_b   1.000
_cell.length_c   1.000
_cell.angle_alpha   90.00
_cell.angle_beta   90.00
_cell.angle_gamma   90.00
#
_symmetry.space_group_name_H-M   'P 1'
#
loop_
_entity.id
_entity.type
_entity.pdbx_description
1 polymer ?
#
loop_
_entity_poly.entity_id
_entity_poly.type
_entity_poly.pdbx_seq_one_letter_code
_entity_poly.pdbx_strand_id
1 'polypeptide(L)' 'MLRGYHPYPTARGDLLHRLGRHAEAASAYREAIDLAGTEPERALLRRRLDMIERPGSR' A
#
# COMPACT_ATOMS: atom_id res chain seq x y z
N MET A 1 -4.05 -23.76 -2.73
CA MET A 1 -4.56 -22.55 -3.41
C MET A 1 -4.24 -21.30 -2.57
N LEU A 2 -2.99 -20.81 -2.58
CA LEU A 2 -2.55 -19.62 -1.84
C LEU A 2 -1.37 -18.94 -2.58
N ARG A 3 -1.47 -18.80 -3.91
CA ARG A 3 -0.41 -18.19 -4.74
C ARG A 3 -0.91 -16.96 -5.49
N GLY A 4 -1.59 -16.06 -4.77
CA GLY A 4 -2.07 -14.78 -5.29
C GLY A 4 -1.81 -13.61 -4.34
N TYR A 5 -1.00 -13.81 -3.30
CA TYR A 5 -0.59 -12.73 -2.42
C TYR A 5 0.76 -12.24 -2.93
N HIS A 6 0.78 -11.21 -3.77
CA HIS A 6 2.01 -10.50 -4.12
C HIS A 6 2.51 -9.79 -2.84
N PRO A 7 3.51 -10.33 -2.11
CA PRO A 7 3.79 -9.83 -0.76
C PRO A 7 4.70 -8.60 -0.77
N TYR A 8 5.33 -8.27 -1.89
CA TYR A 8 6.44 -7.33 -1.88
C TYR A 8 6.03 -5.85 -1.71
N PRO A 9 5.04 -5.33 -2.46
CA PRO A 9 4.66 -3.92 -2.33
C PRO A 9 3.92 -3.65 -1.01
N THR A 10 3.07 -4.59 -0.61
CA THR A 10 2.28 -4.51 0.62
C THR A 10 3.15 -4.57 1.87
N ALA A 11 4.12 -5.49 1.91
CA ALA A 11 5.07 -5.56 3.02
C ALA A 11 5.94 -4.30 3.11
N ARG A 12 6.39 -3.76 1.97
CA ARG A 12 7.16 -2.49 1.92
C ARG A 12 6.33 -1.31 2.46
N GLY A 13 5.06 -1.24 2.09
CA GLY A 13 4.13 -0.23 2.60
C GLY A 13 3.92 -0.29 4.11
N ASP A 14 3.72 -1.49 4.68
CA ASP A 14 3.61 -1.68 6.14
C ASP A 14 4.91 -1.33 6.88
N LEU A 15 6.06 -1.73 6.34
CA LEU A 15 7.37 -1.43 6.93
C LEU A 15 7.66 0.07 6.94
N LEU A 16 7.43 0.76 5.82
CA LEU A 16 7.64 2.19 5.71
C LEU A 16 6.68 2.99 6.60
N HIS A 17 5.44 2.51 6.77
CA HIS A 17 4.49 3.10 7.71
C HIS A 17 4.97 2.99 9.16
N ARG A 18 5.45 1.82 9.58
CA ARG A 18 6.05 1.64 10.93
C ARG A 18 7.28 2.51 11.17
N LEU A 19 8.01 2.85 10.12
CA LEU A 19 9.17 3.75 10.18
C LEU A 19 8.78 5.24 10.15
N GLY A 20 7.48 5.58 10.11
CA GLY A 20 7.01 6.97 10.00
C GLY A 20 7.27 7.61 8.63
N ARG A 21 7.70 6.83 7.63
CA ARG A 21 8.05 7.30 6.28
C ARG A 21 6.81 7.28 5.38
N HIS A 22 5.81 8.06 5.76
CA HIS A 22 4.48 8.08 5.11
C HIS A 22 4.55 8.41 3.62
N ALA A 23 5.42 9.34 3.20
CA ALA A 23 5.57 9.71 1.79
C ALA A 23 6.12 8.56 0.92
N GLU A 24 7.08 7.79 1.42
CA GLU A 24 7.65 6.65 0.70
C GLU A 24 6.72 5.44 0.72
N ALA A 25 5.99 5.25 1.83
CA ALA A 25 4.91 4.28 1.88
C ALA A 25 3.87 4.60 0.79
N ALA A 26 3.44 5.86 0.67
CA ALA A 26 2.49 6.29 -0.34
C ALA A 26 2.96 6.01 -1.77
N SER A 27 4.23 6.30 -2.10
CA SER A 27 4.80 5.94 -3.40
C SER A 27 4.80 4.43 -3.65
N ALA A 28 5.17 3.62 -2.65
CA ALA A 28 5.14 2.16 -2.77
C ALA A 28 3.71 1.62 -3.00
N TYR A 29 2.70 2.21 -2.35
CA TYR A 29 1.30 1.84 -2.59
C TYR A 29 0.81 2.27 -3.99
N ARG A 30 1.27 3.41 -4.53
CA ARG A 30 0.97 3.81 -5.91
C ARG A 30 1.55 2.84 -6.93
N GLU A 31 2.82 2.45 -6.76
CA GLU A 31 3.45 1.41 -7.60
C GLU A 31 2.69 0.07 -7.48
N ALA A 32 2.27 -0.29 -6.26
CA ALA A 32 1.48 -1.50 -6.03
C ALA A 32 0.13 -1.48 -6.78
N ILE A 33 -0.54 -0.32 -6.82
CA ILE A 33 -1.82 -0.15 -7.53
C ILE A 33 -1.63 -0.32 -9.04
N ASP A 34 -0.52 0.18 -9.59
CA ASP A 34 -0.22 0.05 -11.02
C ASP A 34 0.05 -1.41 -11.41
N LEU A 35 0.80 -2.13 -10.56
CA LEU A 35 1.14 -3.54 -10.72
C LEU A 35 -0.01 -4.50 -10.41
N ALA A 36 -1.03 -4.06 -9.66
CA ALA A 36 -2.15 -4.91 -9.30
C ALA A 36 -2.96 -5.32 -10.54
N GLY A 37 -3.07 -6.63 -10.78
CA GLY A 37 -3.75 -7.19 -11.95
C GLY A 37 -5.27 -7.25 -11.85
N THR A 38 -5.84 -6.93 -10.68
CA THR A 38 -7.28 -7.04 -10.44
C THR A 38 -7.85 -5.79 -9.76
N GLU A 39 -9.07 -5.40 -10.12
CA GLU A 39 -9.80 -4.30 -9.47
C GLU A 39 -9.95 -4.42 -7.95
N PRO A 40 -10.32 -5.58 -7.36
CA PRO A 40 -10.39 -5.72 -5.90
C PRO A 40 -9.05 -5.47 -5.21
N GLU A 41 -7.94 -5.86 -5.82
CA GLU A 41 -6.59 -5.63 -5.29
C GLU A 41 -6.21 -4.15 -5.37
N ARG A 42 -6.52 -3.48 -6.49
CA ARG A 42 -6.37 -2.02 -6.64
C ARG A 42 -7.21 -1.24 -5.62
N ALA A 43 -8.45 -1.66 -5.38
CA ALA A 43 -9.34 -1.02 -4.41
C ALA A 43 -8.80 -1.13 -2.98
N LEU A 44 -8.29 -2.31 -2.59
CA LEU A 44 -7.67 -2.52 -1.28
C LEU A 44 -6.44 -1.60 -1.09
N LEU A 45 -5.56 -1.53 -2.09
CA LEU A 45 -4.35 -0.72 -2.03
C LEU A 45 -4.66 0.79 -2.00
N ARG A 46 -5.66 1.26 -2.76
CA ARG A 46 -6.15 2.66 -2.69
C ARG A 46 -6.65 3.03 -1.29
N ARG A 47 -7.40 2.13 -0.65
CA ARG A 47 -7.88 2.34 0.74
C ARG A 47 -6.72 2.50 1.71
N ARG A 48 -5.64 1.72 1.55
CA ARG A 48 -4.44 1.81 2.38
C ARG A 48 -3.63 3.07 2.11
N LEU A 49 -3.54 3.49 0.85
CA LEU A 49 -2.93 4.76 0.47
C LEU A 49 -3.63 5.95 1.15
N ASP A 50 -4.96 6.02 1.12
CA ASP A 50 -5.72 7.11 1.76
C ASP A 50 -5.48 7.18 3.28
N MET A 51 -5.39 6.02 3.95
CA MET A 51 -5.06 5.94 5.38
C MET A 51 -3.65 6.46 5.72
N ILE A 52 -2.72 6.43 4.77
CA ILE A 52 -1.32 6.83 4.99
C ILE A 52 -1.08 8.28 4.55
N GLU A 53 -1.75 8.74 3.49
CA GLU A 53 -1.71 10.13 3.02
C GLU A 53 -2.50 11.09 3.91
N ARG A 54 -3.44 10.57 4.69
CA ARG A 54 -4.01 11.26 5.84
C ARG A 54 -3.35 10.77 7.13
N PRO A 55 -2.07 11.10 7.41
CA PRO A 55 -1.60 10.96 8.77
C PRO A 55 -2.53 11.85 9.59
N GLY A 56 -3.34 11.22 10.44
CA GLY A 56 -4.39 11.91 11.18
C GLY A 56 -3.81 13.18 11.78
N SER A 57 -4.50 14.30 11.55
CA SER A 57 -4.35 15.51 12.31
C SER A 57 -4.24 15.14 13.80
N ARG A 58 -3.04 15.24 14.35
CA ARG A 58 -2.81 15.21 15.78
C ARG A 58 -1.55 15.97 16.11
#